data_AF-A0AAV6ZLK7-F1
#
_entry.id   AF-A0AAV6ZLK7-F1
#
_cell.length_a   1.000
_cell.length_b   1.000
_cell.length_c   1.000
_cell.angle_alpha   90.00
_cell.angle_beta   90.00
_cell.angle_gamma   90.00
#
_symmetry.space_group_name_H-M   'P 1'
#
loop_
_entity.id
_entity.type
_entity.pdbx_description
1 polymer ?
#
loop_
_entity_poly.entity_id
_entity_poly.type
_entity_poly.pdbx_seq_one_letter_code
_entity_poly.pdbx_strand_id
1 'polypeptide(L)'
;MSCGLTLLVYLLIPACLAQQTALKQTPKAIVAKVGSEALIDCDQVTTDHNFMYWYHQGRNQGLKLIALLQRDQKPNYEDEQEDNYEVGTKRGYKHSYLKVKSVTSHAQGVYFCASSLAQ
;
A
#
# COMPACT_ATOMS: atom_id res chain seq x y z
N MET A 1 20.30 -31.21 -49.10
CA MET A 1 21.42 -30.31 -48.77
C MET A 1 21.11 -28.93 -49.34
N SER A 2 20.74 -27.99 -48.48
CA SER A 2 20.85 -26.54 -48.67
C SER A 2 20.70 -25.96 -47.27
N CYS A 3 21.83 -25.42 -46.81
CA CYS A 3 22.11 -25.00 -45.46
C CYS A 3 21.84 -23.49 -45.35
N GLY A 4 21.24 -23.06 -44.25
CA GLY A 4 21.27 -21.66 -43.81
C GLY A 4 20.00 -20.87 -44.10
N LEU A 5 19.20 -20.65 -43.06
CA LEU A 5 19.07 -19.31 -42.48
C LEU A 5 18.43 -19.47 -41.10
N THR A 6 19.27 -19.58 -40.08
CA THR A 6 18.91 -19.35 -38.69
C THR A 6 18.55 -17.87 -38.56
N LEU A 7 17.26 -17.52 -38.56
CA LEU A 7 16.80 -16.22 -38.08
C LEU A 7 16.08 -16.44 -36.75
N LEU A 8 16.80 -16.16 -35.68
CA LEU A 8 16.34 -16.08 -34.30
C LEU A 8 15.15 -15.10 -34.22
N VAL A 9 13.92 -15.60 -34.25
CA VAL A 9 12.75 -14.82 -33.80
C VAL A 9 12.59 -15.07 -32.29
N TYR A 10 13.53 -14.52 -31.51
CA TYR A 10 13.54 -14.61 -30.04
C TYR A 10 13.25 -13.26 -29.36
N LEU A 11 12.57 -12.31 -30.03
CA LEU A 11 12.38 -10.95 -29.49
C LEU A 11 10.96 -10.40 -29.66
N LEU A 12 9.95 -11.19 -29.29
CA LEU A 12 8.61 -10.66 -28.96
C LEU A 12 8.07 -11.26 -27.66
N ILE A 13 8.95 -11.59 -26.71
CA ILE A 13 8.53 -11.58 -25.31
C ILE A 13 8.66 -10.11 -24.92
N PRO A 14 7.57 -9.36 -24.70
CA PRO A 14 7.70 -8.10 -23.99
C PRO A 14 8.40 -8.47 -22.70
N ALA A 15 9.64 -8.01 -22.52
CA ALA A 15 10.27 -8.07 -21.22
C ALA A 15 9.21 -7.53 -20.28
N CYS A 16 8.75 -8.37 -19.37
CA CYS A 16 7.79 -7.99 -18.35
C CYS A 16 8.55 -6.95 -17.54
N LEU A 17 8.48 -5.69 -17.98
CA LEU A 17 9.04 -4.54 -17.30
C LEU A 17 8.27 -4.55 -16.00
N ALA A 18 8.87 -5.13 -14.96
CA ALA A 18 8.37 -5.03 -13.62
C ALA A 18 8.29 -3.54 -13.36
N GLN A 19 7.09 -2.96 -13.49
CA GLN A 19 6.86 -1.57 -13.16
C GLN A 19 7.38 -1.41 -11.75
N GLN A 20 8.42 -0.60 -11.60
CA GLN A 20 8.97 -0.30 -10.29
C GLN A 20 7.88 0.50 -9.58
N THR A 21 7.15 -0.17 -8.69
CA THR A 21 6.06 0.47 -7.95
C THR A 21 6.68 1.41 -6.93
N ALA A 22 6.32 2.69 -6.99
CA ALA A 22 6.77 3.72 -6.06
C ALA A 22 6.58 3.29 -4.60
N LEU A 23 5.46 2.63 -4.32
CA LEU A 23 5.09 2.06 -3.04
C LEU A 23 4.93 0.54 -3.15
N LYS A 24 5.29 -0.17 -2.08
CA LYS A 24 5.02 -1.60 -1.91
C LYS A 24 4.11 -1.80 -0.71
N GLN A 25 2.88 -2.25 -0.95
CA GLN A 25 1.92 -2.59 0.09
C GLN A 25 1.83 -4.11 0.27
N THR A 26 1.91 -4.60 1.51
CA THR A 26 1.88 -6.04 1.83
C THR A 26 1.08 -6.29 3.11
N PRO A 27 0.25 -7.35 3.19
CA PRO A 27 -0.13 -8.24 2.09
C PRO A 27 -1.09 -7.55 1.10
N LYS A 28 -1.24 -8.15 -0.10
CA LYS A 28 -2.16 -7.63 -1.14
C LYS A 28 -3.63 -7.89 -0.81
N ALA A 29 -3.91 -8.90 0.02
CA ALA A 29 -5.23 -9.27 0.47
C ALA A 29 -5.13 -9.90 1.86
N ILE A 30 -6.15 -9.69 2.68
CA ILE A 30 -6.28 -10.28 4.01
C ILE A 30 -7.66 -10.90 4.13
N VAL A 31 -7.70 -12.15 4.57
CA VAL A 31 -8.93 -12.79 5.06
C VAL A 31 -8.74 -12.97 6.57
N ALA A 32 -9.49 -12.22 7.35
CA ALA A 32 -9.38 -12.20 8.81
C ALA A 32 -10.71 -12.53 9.46
N LYS A 33 -10.67 -13.09 10.68
CA LYS A 33 -11.85 -13.38 11.48
C LYS A 33 -12.39 -12.08 12.09
N VAL A 34 -13.70 -11.95 12.20
CA VAL A 34 -14.32 -10.84 12.93
C VAL A 34 -13.77 -10.78 14.37
N GLY A 35 -13.43 -9.58 14.84
CA GLY A 35 -12.83 -9.33 16.15
C GLY A 35 -11.32 -9.55 16.24
N SER A 36 -10.67 -10.06 15.18
CA SER A 36 -9.21 -10.18 15.13
C SER A 36 -8.55 -8.91 14.63
N GLU A 37 -7.25 -8.76 14.88
CA GLU A 37 -6.44 -7.68 14.31
C GLU A 37 -6.01 -8.03 12.87
N ALA A 38 -5.79 -7.00 12.05
CA ALA A 38 -5.18 -7.14 10.73
C ALA A 38 -4.11 -6.07 10.54
N LEU A 39 -2.97 -6.43 9.93
CA LEU A 39 -1.84 -5.54 9.71
C LEU A 39 -1.54 -5.42 8.21
N ILE A 40 -1.36 -4.19 7.75
CA ILE A 40 -0.96 -3.86 6.38
C ILE A 40 0.28 -2.97 6.45
N ASP A 41 1.35 -3.39 5.81
CA ASP A 41 2.58 -2.65 5.67
C ASP A 41 2.63 -1.92 4.32
N CYS A 42 3.26 -0.74 4.32
CA CYS A 42 3.58 0.03 3.14
C CYS A 42 5.00 0.56 3.21
N ASP A 43 5.75 0.39 2.12
CA ASP A 43 7.12 0.88 1.98
C ASP A 43 7.25 1.76 0.73
N GLN A 44 7.93 2.89 0.87
CA GLN A 44 8.45 3.67 -0.25
C GLN A 44 9.66 2.96 -0.86
N VAL A 45 9.51 2.42 -2.06
CA VAL A 45 10.55 1.62 -2.72
C VAL A 45 11.49 2.51 -3.52
N THR A 46 10.94 3.40 -4.34
CA THR A 46 11.72 4.28 -5.21
C THR A 46 11.57 5.77 -4.87
N THR A 47 10.68 6.10 -3.92
CA THR A 47 10.41 7.48 -3.52
C THR A 47 11.11 7.88 -2.21
N ASP A 48 11.19 9.18 -1.97
CA ASP A 48 11.69 9.81 -0.74
C ASP A 48 10.70 10.85 -0.19
N HIS A 49 9.42 10.53 -0.28
CA HIS A 49 8.33 11.44 0.04
C HIS A 49 8.26 11.75 1.54
N ASN A 50 7.88 13.00 1.85
CA ASN A 50 7.77 13.50 3.22
C ASN A 50 6.45 13.10 3.87
N PHE A 51 5.44 12.78 3.07
CA PHE A 51 4.10 12.44 3.53
C PHE A 51 3.72 11.03 3.08
N MET A 52 3.08 10.28 3.97
CA MET A 52 2.40 9.03 3.67
C MET A 52 0.97 9.10 4.18
N TYR A 53 0.08 8.37 3.50
CA TYR A 53 -1.35 8.42 3.76
C TYR A 53 -1.91 7.01 3.79
N TRP A 54 -2.86 6.79 4.67
CA TRP A 54 -3.70 5.59 4.66
C TRP A 54 -5.14 5.95 4.40
N TYR A 55 -5.73 5.26 3.43
CA TYR A 55 -7.14 5.41 3.09
C TYR A 55 -7.88 4.09 3.23
N HIS A 56 -9.17 4.19 3.55
CA HIS A 56 -10.13 3.10 3.47
C HIS A 56 -11.18 3.40 2.41
N GLN A 57 -11.51 2.40 1.62
CA GLN A 57 -12.65 2.42 0.70
C GLN A 57 -13.57 1.24 1.01
N GLY A 58 -14.64 1.52 1.74
CA GLY A 58 -15.74 0.57 1.93
C GLY A 58 -16.49 0.29 0.63
N ARG A 59 -17.27 -0.80 0.59
CA ARG A 59 -18.11 -1.13 -0.56
C ARG A 59 -19.09 0.02 -0.86
N ASN A 60 -19.09 0.51 -2.09
CA ASN A 60 -19.92 1.62 -2.56
C ASN A 60 -19.71 2.95 -1.79
N GLN A 61 -18.58 3.09 -1.08
CA GLN A 61 -18.22 4.33 -0.40
C GLN A 61 -17.11 5.04 -1.18
N GLY A 62 -17.02 6.35 -0.99
CA GLY A 62 -15.86 7.13 -1.44
C GLY A 62 -14.59 6.75 -0.67
N LEU A 63 -13.45 7.23 -1.18
CA LEU A 63 -12.17 7.11 -0.49
C LEU A 63 -12.22 7.97 0.78
N LYS A 64 -11.93 7.39 1.95
CA LYS A 64 -11.86 8.09 3.24
C LYS A 64 -10.43 8.05 3.75
N LEU A 65 -9.90 9.21 4.13
CA LEU A 65 -8.58 9.30 4.77
C LEU A 65 -8.71 8.75 6.20
N ILE A 66 -7.80 7.85 6.57
CA ILE A 66 -7.69 7.32 7.93
C ILE A 66 -6.72 8.19 8.72
N ALA A 67 -5.51 8.35 8.18
CA ALA A 67 -4.46 9.13 8.78
C ALA A 67 -3.43 9.59 7.75
N LEU A 68 -2.82 10.73 8.06
CA LEU A 68 -1.62 11.25 7.40
C LEU A 68 -0.42 11.10 8.34
N LEU A 69 0.72 10.67 7.79
CA LEU A 69 2.01 10.68 8.46
C LEU A 69 2.92 11.67 7.75
N GLN A 70 3.38 12.68 8.48
CA GLN A 70 4.49 13.51 8.06
C GLN A 70 5.80 12.91 8.60
N ARG A 71 6.88 13.05 7.81
CA ARG A 71 8.23 12.60 8.17
C ARG A 71 8.59 13.03 9.59
N ASP A 72 9.03 12.06 10.39
CA ASP A 72 9.48 12.23 11.77
C ASP A 72 8.43 12.84 12.73
N GLN A 73 7.16 12.78 12.36
CA GLN A 73 6.03 13.22 13.18
C GLN A 73 5.10 12.05 13.53
N LYS A 74 4.27 12.27 14.55
CA LYS A 74 3.20 11.32 14.89
C LYS A 74 2.11 11.33 13.80
N PRO A 75 1.41 10.21 13.58
CA PRO A 75 0.26 10.19 12.68
C PRO A 75 -0.80 11.20 13.12
N ASN A 76 -1.37 11.90 12.15
CA ASN A 76 -2.55 12.73 12.33
C ASN A 76 -3.76 11.95 11.79
N TYR A 77 -4.71 11.59 12.64
CA TYR A 77 -5.91 10.85 12.27
C TYR A 77 -7.01 11.80 11.84
N GLU A 78 -7.82 11.36 10.88
CA GLU A 78 -9.12 11.98 10.61
C GLU A 78 -10.18 11.48 11.60
N ASP A 79 -11.26 12.25 11.75
CA ASP A 79 -12.51 11.94 12.47
C ASP A 79 -12.63 10.53 13.10
N GLU A 80 -12.36 10.43 14.41
CA GLU A 80 -12.57 9.23 15.24
C GLU A 80 -11.91 7.94 14.68
N GLN A 81 -10.99 8.05 13.72
CA GLN A 81 -10.33 6.90 13.11
C GLN A 81 -9.32 6.26 14.07
N GLU A 82 -8.77 7.03 15.01
CA GLU A 82 -7.81 6.56 16.01
C GLU A 82 -8.40 5.45 16.91
N ASP A 83 -9.72 5.37 17.09
CA ASP A 83 -10.35 4.31 17.88
C ASP A 83 -10.32 2.96 17.17
N ASN A 84 -10.39 2.96 15.84
CA ASN A 84 -10.51 1.77 15.01
C ASN A 84 -9.17 1.30 14.42
N TYR A 85 -8.24 2.24 14.27
CA TYR A 85 -6.98 2.03 13.57
C TYR A 85 -5.79 2.44 14.41
N GLU A 86 -4.66 1.76 14.19
CA GLU A 86 -3.35 2.18 14.67
C GLU A 86 -2.43 2.30 13.45
N VAL A 87 -1.94 3.50 13.21
CA VAL A 87 -1.02 3.85 12.13
C VAL A 87 0.33 4.20 12.74
N GLY A 88 1.42 3.85 12.07
CA GLY A 88 2.75 4.19 12.58
C GLY A 88 3.87 3.83 11.63
N THR A 89 5.10 3.92 12.14
CA THR A 89 6.33 3.48 11.47
C THR A 89 7.18 2.63 12.41
N LYS A 90 7.87 1.63 11.85
CA LYS A 90 8.84 0.77 12.55
C LYS A 90 10.25 0.82 11.95
N ARG A 91 10.40 1.29 10.71
CA ARG A 91 11.63 1.17 9.89
C ARG A 91 12.03 2.52 9.27
N GLY A 92 11.73 3.61 9.98
CA GLY A 92 11.95 4.98 9.51
C GLY A 92 10.83 5.50 8.60
N TYR A 93 10.92 6.78 8.21
CA TYR A 93 9.85 7.50 7.52
C TYR A 93 9.45 6.94 6.14
N LYS A 94 10.28 6.08 5.53
CA LYS A 94 9.94 5.38 4.28
C LYS A 94 8.96 4.23 4.48
N HIS A 95 8.72 3.83 5.71
CA HIS A 95 7.85 2.74 6.05
C HIS A 95 6.68 3.24 6.90
N SER A 96 5.49 2.74 6.60
CA SER A 96 4.32 2.89 7.45
C SER A 96 3.56 1.57 7.55
N TYR A 97 2.88 1.35 8.67
CA TYR A 97 1.89 0.29 8.82
C TYR A 97 0.53 0.87 9.19
N LEU A 98 -0.51 0.13 8.83
CA LEU A 98 -1.87 0.29 9.29
C LEU A 98 -2.30 -1.00 9.97
N LYS A 99 -2.67 -0.92 11.24
CA LYS A 99 -3.30 -2.01 11.99
C LYS A 99 -4.78 -1.69 12.18
N VAL A 100 -5.64 -2.59 11.73
CA VAL A 100 -7.05 -2.62 12.12
C VAL A 100 -7.13 -3.27 13.49
N LYS A 101 -7.53 -2.52 14.52
CA LYS A 101 -7.52 -2.98 15.92
C LYS A 101 -8.54 -4.10 16.17
N SER A 102 -9.66 -4.08 15.46
CA SER A 102 -10.68 -5.12 15.51
C SER A 102 -11.44 -5.17 14.18
N VAL A 103 -11.31 -6.27 13.45
CA VAL A 103 -11.97 -6.44 12.16
C VAL A 103 -13.49 -6.55 12.38
N THR A 104 -14.22 -5.59 11.84
CA THR A 104 -15.69 -5.56 11.82
C THR A 104 -16.21 -5.53 10.38
N SER A 105 -17.54 -5.60 10.19
CA SER A 105 -18.16 -5.43 8.87
C SER A 105 -17.82 -4.07 8.23
N HIS A 106 -17.65 -3.02 9.04
CA HIS A 106 -17.30 -1.69 8.56
C HIS A 106 -15.85 -1.59 8.06
N ALA A 107 -14.94 -2.40 8.62
CA ALA A 107 -13.55 -2.47 8.15
C ALA A 107 -13.42 -3.19 6.81
N GLN A 108 -14.44 -3.91 6.34
CA GLN A 108 -14.38 -4.60 5.06
C GLN A 108 -14.28 -3.59 3.90
N GLY A 109 -13.23 -3.71 3.09
CA GLY A 109 -13.00 -2.82 1.97
C GLY A 109 -11.59 -2.93 1.41
N VAL A 110 -11.23 -1.95 0.60
CA VAL A 110 -9.87 -1.80 0.07
C VAL A 110 -9.14 -0.75 0.89
N TYR A 111 -7.89 -1.04 1.23
CA TYR A 111 -7.01 -0.10 1.91
C TYR A 111 -5.92 0.36 0.96
N PHE A 112 -5.71 1.67 0.89
CA PHE A 112 -4.71 2.27 0.02
C PHE A 112 -3.67 3.03 0.82
N CYS A 113 -2.40 2.73 0.56
CA CYS A 113 -1.28 3.56 0.92
C CYS A 113 -0.93 4.51 -0.24
N ALA A 114 -0.70 5.78 0.09
CA ALA A 114 -0.19 6.78 -0.85
C ALA A 114 0.96 7.57 -0.21
N SER A 115 1.70 8.33 -1.02
CA SER A 115 2.76 9.21 -0.55
C SER A 115 2.94 10.43 -1.45
N SER A 116 3.45 11.53 -0.89
CA SER A 116 3.74 12.76 -1.63
C SER A 116 4.92 13.53 -1.04
N LEU A 117 5.60 14.30 -1.89
CA LEU A 117 6.70 15.17 -1.46
C LEU A 117 6.20 16.36 -0.61
N ALA A 118 5.02 16.87 -0.93
CA ALA A 118 4.32 17.98 -0.27
C ALA A 118 2.86 17.61 -0.03
N GLN A 119 2.25 18.20 1.00
CA GLN A 119 0.86 17.98 1.38
C GLN A 119 -0.12 18.72 0.46
#